data_AF-A0A820UGE0-F1
#
_entry.id   AF-A0A820UGE0-F1
#
_cell.length_a   1.000
_cell.length_b   1.000
_cell.length_c   1.000
_cell.angle_alpha   90.00
_cell.angle_beta   90.00
_cell.angle_gamma   90.00
#
_symmetry.space_group_name_H-M   'P 1'
#
loop_
_entity.id
_entity.type
_entity.pdbx_description
1 polymer ?
#
loop_
_entity_poly.entity_id
_entity_poly.type
_entity_poly.pdbx_seq_one_letter_code
_entity_poly.pdbx_strand_id
1 'polypeptide(L)'
;MIEEKEDPILAAPTLVKEESTLMDPHDGDTTSNNVDSTSNEKEKNRLKYDQRRISLLNNPNYGVILSFLDKFHSHVDLQDYPLHLLEENLLSDEENISPRLIDFHITLLKRITLGKGAQRDKFVPVITKFAYRFDYDDGEYLKANGYSQAEIDIKLRILK
;
A
#
# COMPACT_ATOMS: atom_id res chain seq x y z
N MET A 1 -20.29 -16.11 -51.50
CA MET A 1 -21.60 -16.81 -51.55
C MET A 1 -21.55 -17.94 -50.55
N ILE A 2 -22.70 -18.19 -49.89
CA ILE A 2 -22.95 -19.14 -48.78
C ILE A 2 -22.50 -18.56 -47.44
N GLU A 3 -23.32 -18.34 -46.42
CA GLU A 3 -24.78 -18.28 -46.22
C GLU A 3 -24.95 -17.69 -44.81
N GLU A 4 -25.87 -16.73 -44.65
CA GLU A 4 -26.34 -16.25 -43.34
C GLU A 4 -27.05 -17.38 -42.60
N LYS A 5 -26.86 -17.50 -41.28
CA LYS A 5 -27.91 -17.94 -40.35
C LYS A 5 -27.78 -17.22 -39.01
N GLU A 6 -28.63 -16.23 -38.83
CA GLU A 6 -29.04 -15.68 -37.54
C GLU A 6 -30.00 -16.64 -36.81
N ASP A 7 -29.93 -16.59 -35.47
CA ASP A 7 -31.02 -16.70 -34.49
C ASP A 7 -31.68 -18.07 -34.18
N PRO A 8 -32.06 -18.35 -32.90
CA PRO A 8 -33.07 -17.56 -32.20
C PRO A 8 -32.86 -17.25 -30.70
N ILE A 9 -33.36 -16.07 -30.36
CA ILE A 9 -33.85 -15.62 -29.05
C ILE A 9 -35.09 -16.44 -28.67
N LEU A 10 -35.11 -17.05 -27.48
CA LEU A 10 -36.30 -17.63 -26.83
C LEU A 10 -35.90 -17.96 -25.37
N ALA A 11 -36.62 -17.71 -24.30
CA ALA A 11 -37.84 -16.97 -23.99
C ALA A 11 -37.86 -16.85 -22.44
N ALA A 12 -38.33 -15.73 -21.91
CA ALA A 12 -38.87 -15.70 -20.55
C ALA A 12 -40.25 -16.37 -20.53
N PRO A 13 -40.62 -17.03 -19.42
CA PRO A 13 -41.90 -16.71 -18.78
C PRO A 13 -41.78 -16.67 -17.24
N THR A 14 -42.27 -15.59 -16.61
CA THR A 14 -43.57 -15.53 -15.87
C THR A 14 -43.38 -15.93 -14.41
N LEU A 15 -43.26 -14.99 -13.45
CA LEU A 15 -44.35 -14.24 -12.77
C LEU A 15 -45.37 -15.18 -12.12
N VAL A 16 -45.59 -15.05 -10.80
CA VAL A 16 -46.91 -15.01 -10.12
C VAL A 16 -46.80 -15.38 -8.63
N LYS A 17 -47.06 -14.36 -7.79
CA LYS A 17 -47.88 -14.32 -6.54
C LYS A 17 -47.52 -15.22 -5.36
N GLU A 18 -47.87 -14.95 -4.11
CA GLU A 18 -48.44 -13.86 -3.28
C GLU A 18 -48.37 -14.53 -1.89
N GLU A 19 -48.02 -13.82 -0.80
CA GLU A 19 -48.88 -13.82 0.38
C GLU A 19 -48.44 -12.81 1.43
N SER A 20 -49.47 -12.13 1.91
CA SER A 20 -49.54 -11.11 2.92
C SER A 20 -49.51 -11.69 4.33
N THR A 21 -48.87 -10.98 5.27
CA THR A 21 -49.40 -10.85 6.63
C THR A 21 -49.08 -9.47 7.19
N LEU A 22 -50.13 -8.84 7.72
CA LEU A 22 -50.22 -7.47 8.22
C LEU A 22 -50.63 -7.56 9.70
N MET A 23 -50.15 -6.60 10.52
CA MET A 23 -50.53 -6.24 11.91
C MET A 23 -49.89 -7.09 13.04
N ASP A 24 -49.32 -6.54 14.13
CA ASP A 24 -49.68 -5.35 14.94
C ASP A 24 -48.46 -4.66 15.63
N PRO A 25 -48.63 -3.43 16.16
CA PRO A 25 -47.57 -2.64 16.81
C PRO A 25 -47.52 -2.92 18.32
N HIS A 26 -46.31 -3.06 18.87
CA HIS A 26 -46.10 -2.98 20.32
C HIS A 26 -45.01 -1.96 20.65
N ASP A 27 -45.45 -0.90 21.33
CA ASP A 27 -44.64 0.08 22.04
C ASP A 27 -43.68 -0.61 23.01
N GLY A 28 -42.43 -0.14 23.00
CA GLY A 28 -41.36 -0.65 23.84
C GLY A 28 -40.06 0.12 23.58
N ASP A 29 -40.03 1.37 24.02
CA ASP A 29 -38.79 2.12 24.21
C ASP A 29 -37.82 1.32 25.09
N THR A 30 -36.69 0.92 24.52
CA THR A 30 -35.41 0.83 25.24
C THR A 30 -34.31 1.05 24.22
N THR A 31 -33.94 2.32 24.08
CA THR A 31 -32.63 2.73 23.59
C THR A 31 -31.54 1.92 24.30
N SER A 32 -30.77 1.13 23.55
CA SER A 32 -29.45 0.70 23.99
C SER A 32 -28.49 0.86 22.83
N ASN A 33 -27.92 2.06 22.77
CA ASN A 33 -26.89 2.52 21.86
C ASN A 33 -25.70 1.56 21.89
N ASN A 34 -25.38 0.93 20.75
CA ASN A 34 -24.12 0.22 20.61
C ASN A 34 -23.60 0.21 19.15
N VAL A 35 -23.61 1.38 18.49
CA VAL A 35 -23.18 1.52 17.08
C VAL A 35 -22.10 2.60 16.86
N ASP A 36 -21.69 3.38 17.86
CA ASP A 36 -20.98 4.65 17.61
C ASP A 36 -19.43 4.63 17.74
N SER A 37 -18.83 3.55 18.24
CA SER A 37 -17.38 3.53 18.50
C SER A 37 -16.52 3.18 17.28
N THR A 38 -17.02 2.32 16.38
CA THR A 38 -16.22 1.80 15.24
C THR A 38 -16.19 2.73 14.03
N SER A 39 -17.20 3.60 13.86
CA SER A 39 -17.25 4.61 12.79
C SER A 39 -16.19 5.69 13.00
N ASN A 40 -16.05 6.16 14.25
CA ASN A 40 -15.10 7.20 14.63
C ASN A 40 -13.63 6.78 14.48
N GLU A 41 -13.27 5.52 14.77
CA GLU A 41 -11.89 5.04 14.62
C GLU A 41 -11.48 4.85 13.16
N LYS A 42 -12.38 4.30 12.33
CA LYS A 42 -12.12 4.14 10.89
C LYS A 42 -11.91 5.48 10.21
N GLU A 43 -12.73 6.48 10.54
CA GLU A 43 -12.60 7.83 10.00
C GLU A 43 -11.29 8.50 10.41
N LYS A 44 -10.89 8.39 11.69
CA LYS A 44 -9.58 8.87 12.16
C LYS A 44 -8.41 8.22 11.44
N ASN A 45 -8.46 6.91 11.21
CA ASN A 45 -7.40 6.19 10.50
C ASN A 45 -7.29 6.64 9.04
N ARG A 46 -8.43 6.88 8.36
CA ARG A 46 -8.44 7.44 6.99
C ARG A 46 -7.85 8.84 6.95
N LEU A 47 -8.26 9.73 7.84
CA LEU A 47 -7.70 11.09 7.93
C LEU A 47 -6.18 11.07 8.19
N LYS A 48 -5.72 10.17 9.07
CA LYS A 48 -4.28 9.99 9.33
C LYS A 48 -3.53 9.50 8.08
N TYR A 49 -4.10 8.55 7.34
CA TYR A 49 -3.52 8.07 6.08
C TYR A 49 -3.47 9.18 5.02
N ASP A 50 -4.57 9.91 4.81
CA ASP A 50 -4.66 10.99 3.84
C ASP A 50 -3.64 12.09 4.14
N GLN A 51 -3.48 12.45 5.41
CA GLN A 51 -2.47 13.43 5.82
C GLN A 51 -1.04 12.95 5.49
N ARG A 52 -0.72 11.69 5.78
CA ARG A 52 0.60 11.12 5.45
C ARG A 52 0.84 11.03 3.94
N ARG A 53 -0.20 10.69 3.19
CA ARG A 53 -0.17 10.66 1.73
C ARG A 53 0.10 12.05 1.15
N ILE A 54 -0.57 13.09 1.65
CA ILE A 54 -0.30 14.48 1.24
C ILE A 54 1.14 14.87 1.56
N SER A 55 1.65 14.54 2.76
CA SER A 55 3.05 14.78 3.12
C SER A 55 4.03 14.06 2.19
N LEU A 56 3.76 12.81 1.82
CA LEU A 56 4.56 12.04 0.86
C LEU A 56 4.58 12.68 -0.53
N LEU A 57 3.41 13.06 -1.06
CA LEU A 57 3.28 13.68 -2.38
C LEU A 57 3.97 15.06 -2.46
N ASN A 58 4.04 15.79 -1.34
CA ASN A 58 4.74 17.07 -1.25
C ASN A 58 6.24 16.92 -0.93
N ASN A 59 6.75 15.70 -0.71
CA ASN A 59 8.16 15.49 -0.38
C ASN A 59 9.02 15.46 -1.66
N PRO A 60 10.04 16.33 -1.78
CA PRO A 60 10.88 16.40 -2.99
C PRO A 60 11.69 15.11 -3.22
N ASN A 61 12.09 14.39 -2.16
CA ASN A 61 12.80 13.12 -2.29
C ASN A 61 11.92 12.07 -2.98
N TYR A 62 10.61 12.07 -2.72
CA TYR A 62 9.67 11.19 -3.41
C TYR A 62 9.59 11.51 -4.90
N GLY A 63 9.53 12.79 -5.25
CA GLY A 63 9.59 13.23 -6.66
C GLY A 63 10.86 12.78 -7.38
N VAL A 64 12.03 12.80 -6.71
CA VAL A 64 13.28 12.28 -7.28
C VAL A 64 13.20 10.78 -7.53
N ILE A 65 12.68 10.01 -6.57
CA ILE A 65 12.50 8.56 -6.71
C ILE A 65 11.56 8.24 -7.88
N LEU A 66 10.42 8.93 -7.98
CA LEU A 66 9.49 8.75 -9.09
C LEU A 66 10.14 9.09 -10.45
N SER A 67 10.86 10.22 -10.54
CA SER A 67 11.55 10.58 -11.78
C SER A 67 12.67 9.60 -12.13
N PHE A 68 13.36 9.03 -11.15
CA PHE A 68 14.36 8.00 -11.38
C PHE A 68 13.72 6.74 -11.97
N LEU A 69 12.62 6.27 -11.37
CA LEU A 69 11.93 5.08 -11.84
C LEU A 69 11.36 5.29 -13.24
N ASP A 70 10.70 6.40 -13.52
CA ASP A 70 10.16 6.70 -14.84
C ASP A 70 11.23 6.56 -15.95
N LYS A 71 12.45 7.05 -15.70
CA LYS A 71 13.54 7.06 -16.69
C LYS A 71 14.37 5.78 -16.73
N PHE A 72 14.56 5.15 -15.59
CA PHE A 72 15.57 4.10 -15.43
C PHE A 72 15.00 2.74 -15.04
N HIS A 73 13.69 2.59 -14.81
CA HIS A 73 13.06 1.31 -14.43
C HIS A 73 13.43 0.14 -15.37
N SER A 74 13.71 0.41 -16.64
CA SER A 74 14.14 -0.58 -17.63
C SER A 74 15.59 -1.04 -17.48
N HIS A 75 16.44 -0.21 -16.87
CA HIS A 75 17.88 -0.42 -16.68
C HIS A 75 18.22 -1.01 -15.31
N VAL A 76 17.33 -0.82 -14.34
CA VAL A 76 17.34 -1.55 -13.07
C VAL A 76 16.41 -2.74 -13.19
N ASP A 77 16.65 -3.82 -12.46
CA ASP A 77 15.82 -5.03 -12.52
C ASP A 77 14.48 -4.83 -11.78
N LEU A 78 13.76 -3.75 -12.11
CA LEU A 78 12.52 -3.27 -11.50
C LEU A 78 11.42 -3.00 -12.55
N GLN A 79 11.53 -3.58 -13.76
CA GLN A 79 10.65 -3.29 -14.90
C GLN A 79 9.16 -3.40 -14.56
N ASP A 80 8.78 -4.30 -13.65
CA ASP A 80 7.40 -4.53 -13.23
C ASP A 80 7.08 -3.92 -11.86
N TYR A 81 7.69 -2.80 -11.47
CA TYR A 81 7.34 -2.11 -10.22
C TYR A 81 6.35 -0.96 -10.44
N PRO A 82 5.03 -1.17 -10.19
CA PRO A 82 4.06 -0.10 -10.35
C PRO A 82 4.26 0.97 -9.29
N LEU A 83 4.23 2.24 -9.71
CA LEU A 83 4.45 3.38 -8.81
C LEU A 83 3.40 3.46 -7.68
N HIS A 84 2.15 3.09 -7.95
CA HIS A 84 1.09 3.07 -6.93
C HIS A 84 1.42 2.08 -5.79
N LEU A 85 2.02 0.92 -6.10
CA LEU A 85 2.46 -0.02 -5.08
C LEU A 85 3.64 0.53 -4.25
N LEU A 86 4.44 1.45 -4.79
CA LEU A 86 5.51 2.09 -4.02
C LEU A 86 4.91 2.97 -2.93
N GLU A 87 3.94 3.78 -3.32
CA GLU A 87 3.20 4.66 -2.42
C GLU A 87 2.54 3.86 -1.29
N GLU A 88 1.77 2.82 -1.64
CA GLU A 88 1.11 1.94 -0.67
C GLU A 88 2.09 1.27 0.28
N ASN A 89 3.19 0.71 -0.25
CA ASN A 89 4.19 0.02 0.57
C ASN A 89 4.97 0.98 1.50
N LEU A 90 5.15 2.24 1.09
CA LEU A 90 5.80 3.26 1.92
C LEU A 90 4.88 3.79 3.04
N LEU A 91 3.58 3.85 2.78
CA LEU A 91 2.55 4.32 3.72
C LEU A 91 2.00 3.22 4.64
N SER A 92 2.30 1.95 4.35
CA SER A 92 1.83 0.82 5.15
C SER A 92 2.24 0.94 6.61
N ASP A 93 1.27 0.72 7.50
CA ASP A 93 1.43 0.65 8.96
C ASP A 93 1.61 -0.81 9.45
N GLU A 94 1.80 -1.76 8.53
CA GLU A 94 2.07 -3.14 8.90
C GLU A 94 3.41 -3.27 9.64
N GLU A 95 3.43 -4.12 10.67
CA GLU A 95 4.68 -4.44 11.39
C GLU A 95 5.74 -5.04 10.47
N ASN A 96 5.28 -5.76 9.44
CA ASN A 96 6.12 -6.39 8.44
C ASN A 96 6.29 -5.50 7.21
N ILE A 97 7.51 -5.47 6.70
CA ILE A 97 7.84 -4.69 5.51
C ILE A 97 7.42 -5.51 4.30
N SER A 98 6.68 -4.87 3.39
CA SER A 98 6.28 -5.48 2.12
C SER A 98 7.49 -6.14 1.42
N PRO A 99 7.41 -7.43 1.05
CA PRO A 99 8.49 -8.12 0.34
C PRO A 99 8.92 -7.38 -0.93
N ARG A 100 7.97 -6.72 -1.59
CA ARG A 100 8.20 -5.93 -2.80
C ARG A 100 9.08 -4.72 -2.52
N LEU A 101 8.83 -4.02 -1.41
CA LEU A 101 9.66 -2.90 -0.97
C LEU A 101 11.07 -3.38 -0.58
N ILE A 102 11.18 -4.52 0.09
CA ILE A 102 12.49 -5.14 0.38
C ILE A 102 13.25 -5.43 -0.93
N ASP A 103 12.59 -6.07 -1.91
CA ASP A 103 13.21 -6.35 -3.22
C ASP A 103 13.67 -5.07 -3.91
N PHE A 104 12.82 -4.04 -3.87
CA PHE A 104 13.11 -2.74 -4.45
C PHE A 104 14.42 -2.16 -3.90
N HIS A 105 14.54 -2.07 -2.57
CA HIS A 105 15.77 -1.63 -1.90
C HIS A 105 16.97 -2.49 -2.25
N ILE A 106 16.84 -3.81 -2.13
CA ILE A 106 17.95 -4.74 -2.35
C ILE A 106 18.46 -4.65 -3.80
N THR A 107 17.58 -4.51 -4.78
CA THR A 107 17.94 -4.34 -6.19
C THR A 107 18.76 -3.08 -6.40
N LEU A 108 18.36 -1.95 -5.81
CA LEU A 108 19.12 -0.71 -5.90
C LEU A 108 20.48 -0.82 -5.19
N LEU A 109 20.51 -1.34 -3.96
CA LEU A 109 21.73 -1.49 -3.16
C LEU A 109 22.78 -2.41 -3.80
N LYS A 110 22.33 -3.45 -4.51
CA LYS A 110 23.20 -4.34 -5.30
C LYS A 110 23.92 -3.59 -6.44
N ARG A 111 23.30 -2.54 -6.98
CA ARG A 111 23.85 -1.74 -8.09
C ARG A 111 24.86 -0.68 -7.61
N ILE A 112 24.65 -0.08 -6.44
CA ILE A 112 25.46 1.08 -6.01
C ILE A 112 26.60 0.77 -5.04
N THR A 113 26.44 -0.08 -4.03
CA THR A 113 27.46 -0.09 -2.94
C THR A 113 27.57 -1.34 -2.06
N LEU A 114 26.59 -2.26 -2.08
CA LEU A 114 26.63 -3.46 -1.20
C LEU A 114 26.71 -4.80 -1.94
N GLY A 115 26.65 -4.81 -3.28
CA GLY A 115 26.93 -5.98 -4.12
C GLY A 115 26.33 -7.29 -3.60
N LYS A 116 27.12 -8.36 -3.56
CA LYS A 116 26.70 -9.71 -3.12
C LYS A 116 26.23 -9.80 -1.65
N GLY A 117 26.50 -8.78 -0.82
CA GLY A 117 26.13 -8.76 0.60
C GLY A 117 24.70 -8.29 0.87
N ALA A 118 24.04 -7.66 -0.10
CA ALA A 118 22.64 -7.25 0.00
C ALA A 118 21.74 -8.46 -0.25
N GLN A 119 21.35 -9.14 0.82
CA GLN A 119 20.44 -10.28 0.82
C GLN A 119 19.16 -9.92 1.59
N ARG A 120 18.01 -10.48 1.18
CA ARG A 120 16.69 -10.15 1.75
C ARG A 120 16.58 -10.52 3.23
N ASP A 121 17.16 -11.65 3.62
CA ASP A 121 17.25 -12.13 5.01
C ASP A 121 18.05 -11.18 5.92
N LYS A 122 18.92 -10.36 5.32
CA LYS A 122 19.73 -9.36 6.03
C LYS A 122 19.27 -7.94 5.74
N PHE A 123 18.01 -7.74 5.32
CA PHE A 123 17.52 -6.45 4.89
C PHE A 123 17.78 -5.32 5.90
N VAL A 124 17.35 -5.49 7.15
CA VAL A 124 17.55 -4.46 8.19
C VAL A 124 19.04 -4.19 8.45
N PRO A 125 19.90 -5.18 8.74
CA PRO A 125 21.34 -4.93 8.87
C PRO A 125 22.00 -4.23 7.67
N VAL A 126 21.59 -4.61 6.45
CA VAL A 126 22.13 -4.06 5.20
C VAL A 126 21.70 -2.60 5.03
N ILE A 127 20.41 -2.28 5.24
CA ILE A 127 19.89 -0.92 5.09
C ILE A 127 20.41 0.00 6.20
N THR A 128 20.55 -0.51 7.42
CA THR A 128 21.17 0.22 8.54
C THR A 128 22.63 0.56 8.21
N LYS A 129 23.41 -0.42 7.73
CA LYS A 129 24.80 -0.18 7.31
C LYS A 129 24.90 0.83 6.17
N PHE A 130 23.94 0.79 5.24
CA PHE A 130 23.86 1.78 4.18
C PHE A 130 23.57 3.17 4.73
N ALA A 131 22.56 3.32 5.60
CA ALA A 131 22.19 4.59 6.21
C ALA A 131 23.38 5.27 6.92
N TYR A 132 24.16 4.53 7.73
CA TYR A 132 25.37 5.04 8.38
C TYR A 132 26.41 5.66 7.43
N ARG A 133 26.39 5.33 6.14
CA ARG A 133 27.31 5.93 5.15
C ARG A 133 26.91 7.34 4.73
N PHE A 134 25.64 7.70 4.91
CA PHE A 134 25.08 8.98 4.45
C PHE A 134 24.62 9.84 5.62
N ASP A 135 24.02 9.24 6.64
CA ASP A 135 23.50 9.92 7.82
C ASP A 135 23.63 9.02 9.05
N TYR A 136 24.33 9.51 10.07
CA TYR A 136 24.58 8.74 11.29
C TYR A 136 23.32 8.52 12.13
N ASP A 137 22.45 9.54 12.19
CA ASP A 137 21.24 9.52 13.01
C ASP A 137 20.21 8.56 12.42
N ASP A 138 20.05 8.55 11.08
CA ASP A 138 19.23 7.55 10.38
C ASP A 138 19.76 6.13 10.63
N GLY A 139 21.08 5.94 10.67
CA GLY A 139 21.72 4.66 11.00
C GLY A 139 21.41 4.19 12.42
N GLU A 140 21.60 5.05 13.43
CA GLU A 140 21.27 4.73 14.83
C GLU A 140 19.76 4.47 15.00
N TYR A 141 18.91 5.26 14.34
CA TYR A 141 17.47 5.06 14.37
C TYR A 141 17.09 3.67 13.86
N LEU A 142 17.59 3.26 12.68
CA LEU A 142 17.25 1.97 12.09
C LEU A 142 17.79 0.80 12.91
N LYS A 143 18.94 0.98 13.56
CA LYS A 143 19.51 -0.03 14.46
C LYS A 143 18.65 -0.24 15.70
N ALA A 144 18.08 0.82 16.24
CA ALA A 144 17.24 0.76 17.43
C ALA A 144 15.80 0.30 17.11
N ASN A 145 15.20 0.79 16.04
CA ASN A 145 13.76 0.65 15.76
C ASN A 145 13.45 -0.28 14.58
N GLY A 146 14.43 -0.55 13.70
CA GLY A 146 14.21 -1.25 12.45
C GLY A 146 13.58 -0.37 11.35
N TYR A 147 13.43 -0.95 10.16
CA TYR A 147 12.93 -0.23 8.98
C TYR A 147 11.39 -0.12 8.92
N SER A 148 10.63 -1.10 9.44
CA SER A 148 9.16 -1.04 9.42
C SER A 148 8.65 0.19 10.16
N GLN A 149 9.22 0.44 11.35
CA GLN A 149 8.88 1.56 12.22
C GLN A 149 9.44 2.91 11.74
N ALA A 150 10.31 2.92 10.73
CA ALA A 150 10.93 4.15 10.27
C ALA A 150 9.91 5.13 9.67
N GLU A 151 10.11 6.40 10.02
CA GLU A 151 9.34 7.50 9.45
C GLU A 151 9.52 7.55 7.94
N ILE A 152 8.49 8.06 7.25
CA ILE A 152 8.48 8.15 5.79
C ILE A 152 9.71 8.91 5.27
N ASP A 153 10.13 9.97 5.97
CA ASP A 153 11.26 10.79 5.56
C ASP A 153 12.59 10.03 5.62
N ILE A 154 12.78 9.18 6.63
CA ILE A 154 13.95 8.28 6.72
C ILE A 154 13.91 7.29 5.55
N LYS A 155 12.75 6.66 5.31
CA LYS A 155 12.55 5.72 4.20
C LYS A 155 12.86 6.35 2.83
N LEU A 156 12.45 7.60 2.62
CA LEU A 156 12.70 8.35 1.39
C LEU A 156 14.16 8.81 1.25
N ARG A 157 14.81 9.25 2.34
CA ARG A 157 16.23 9.63 2.30
C ARG A 157 17.13 8.46 1.94
N ILE A 158 16.80 7.26 2.41
CA ILE A 158 17.52 6.03 2.08
C ILE A 158 17.32 5.63 0.62
N LEU A 159 16.13 5.88 0.06
CA LEU A 159 15.78 5.47 -1.30
C LEU A 159 16.27 6.39 -2.41
N LYS A 160 16.42 7.68 -2.13
CA LYS A 160 16.86 8.70 -3.09
C LYS A 160 18.34 8.55 -3.43
#